data_AF-A0A2N5HFL4-F1
#
_entry.id   AF-A0A2N5HFL4-F1
#
_cell.length_a   1.000
_cell.length_b   1.000
_cell.length_c   1.000
_cell.angle_alpha   90.00
_cell.angle_beta   90.00
_cell.angle_gamma   90.00
#
_symmetry.space_group_name_H-M   'P 1'
#
loop_
_entity.id
_entity.type
_entity.pdbx_description
1 polymer ?
#
loop_
_entity_poly.entity_id
_entity_poly.type
_entity_poly.pdbx_seq_one_letter_code
_entity_poly.pdbx_strand_id
1 'polypeptide(L)'
;MAKKKQNYQFQKLKMCKKCQRYSILKDEICPVCGKHYKKVCTFVKKSFIKRLMTELMWILTITGLGIIFAPAKQTMYYLSGGCAFGISYIVILSFFLKSEYYCQLKKRLRKDLRNIQAGIRFDSDLAEAEVKEGKVEEAYEKWREIGEFVFSDAVKIRQVRVLNKLPLKNGLERELERLIPSSYDRDFVKYALRMLNLNRARISKKCIAYLICYRGNIEIDFGRDSLIAIADTALRMKLYILEFSSFIEEFLEDLPKERLLRLCSMIHTYPHHEWGSLKMSTTRLVERNYSYDPNFKRFLEQKKLSSHA
;
A
#
# COMPACT_ATOMS: atom_id res chain seq x y z
N MET A 1 13.34 6.65 -22.06
CA MET A 1 13.43 7.63 -20.94
C MET A 1 13.40 6.87 -19.61
N ALA A 2 14.54 6.76 -18.92
CA ALA A 2 14.63 6.04 -17.65
C ALA A 2 13.77 6.72 -16.56
N LYS A 3 12.76 6.01 -16.04
CA LYS A 3 11.95 6.44 -14.89
C LYS A 3 12.87 6.61 -13.68
N LYS A 4 13.27 7.85 -13.37
CA LYS A 4 13.95 8.19 -12.10
C LYS A 4 13.10 7.65 -10.95
N LYS A 5 13.62 6.65 -10.23
CA LYS A 5 12.95 6.00 -9.10
C LYS A 5 12.60 7.08 -8.07
N GLN A 6 11.31 7.33 -7.89
CA GLN A 6 10.85 8.34 -6.95
C GLN A 6 10.96 7.75 -5.55
N ASN A 7 11.97 8.14 -4.78
CA ASN A 7 12.24 7.56 -3.47
C ASN A 7 11.23 8.00 -2.39
N TYR A 8 10.41 9.03 -2.67
CA TYR A 8 9.46 9.57 -1.70
C TYR A 8 8.10 9.91 -2.34
N GLN A 9 7.00 9.60 -1.64
CA GLN A 9 5.62 9.79 -2.11
C GLN A 9 5.31 11.25 -2.50
N PHE A 10 5.84 12.23 -1.75
CA PHE A 10 5.64 13.66 -2.04
C PHE A 10 6.19 14.11 -3.41
N GLN A 11 7.05 13.32 -4.06
CA GLN A 11 7.56 13.62 -5.41
C GLN A 11 6.50 13.46 -6.51
N LYS A 12 5.43 12.71 -6.22
CA LYS A 12 4.28 12.56 -7.11
C LYS A 12 3.38 13.80 -7.10
N LEU A 13 3.44 14.61 -6.05
CA LEU A 13 2.57 15.77 -5.87
C LEU A 13 2.91 16.88 -6.88
N LYS A 14 1.89 17.30 -7.63
CA LYS A 14 1.97 18.40 -8.59
C LYS A 14 0.98 19.50 -8.20
N MET A 15 1.28 20.73 -8.61
CA MET A 15 0.44 21.91 -8.34
C MET A 15 0.27 22.75 -9.60
N CYS A 16 -0.96 23.18 -9.87
CA CYS A 16 -1.26 24.15 -10.90
C CYS A 16 -1.07 25.58 -10.36
N LYS A 17 -0.25 26.41 -11.02
CA LYS A 17 0.00 27.79 -10.56
C LYS A 17 -1.21 28.72 -10.64
N LYS A 18 -2.10 28.53 -11.63
CA LYS A 18 -3.25 29.42 -11.83
C LYS A 18 -4.35 29.13 -10.82
N CYS A 19 -4.67 27.85 -10.61
CA CYS A 19 -5.75 27.44 -9.70
C CYS A 19 -5.28 27.13 -8.28
N GLN A 20 -3.96 27.08 -8.02
CA GLN A 20 -3.37 26.58 -6.76
C GLN A 20 -3.85 25.17 -6.37
N ARG A 21 -4.39 24.41 -7.33
CA ARG A 21 -4.91 23.05 -7.14
C ARG A 21 -3.76 22.05 -7.15
N TYR A 22 -3.80 21.13 -6.20
CA TYR A 22 -2.89 19.99 -6.13
C TYR A 22 -3.50 18.76 -6.80
N SER A 23 -2.65 17.93 -7.39
CA SER A 23 -3.03 16.63 -7.95
C SER A 23 -1.86 15.65 -7.88
N ILE A 24 -2.19 14.36 -7.81
CA ILE A 24 -1.24 13.24 -7.81
C ILE A 24 -1.39 12.41 -9.09
N LEU A 25 -2.46 12.66 -9.86
CA LEU A 25 -2.76 11.93 -11.07
C LEU A 25 -1.65 12.05 -12.11
N LYS A 26 -1.48 11.04 -12.96
CA LYS A 26 -0.48 11.03 -14.05
C LYS A 26 -0.67 12.18 -15.02
N ASP A 27 -1.90 12.68 -15.18
CA ASP A 27 -2.25 13.80 -16.03
C ASP A 27 -1.32 15.01 -15.83
N GLU A 28 -0.89 15.61 -16.94
CA GLU A 28 0.00 16.77 -16.92
C GLU A 28 -0.77 18.09 -16.96
N ILE A 29 -2.05 18.05 -17.33
CA ILE A 29 -2.88 19.22 -17.60
C ILE A 29 -3.95 19.35 -16.51
N CYS A 30 -4.15 20.56 -16.01
CA CYS A 30 -5.21 20.85 -15.05
C CYS A 30 -6.58 20.83 -15.73
N PRO A 31 -7.55 20.01 -15.28
CA PRO A 31 -8.87 19.93 -15.91
C PRO A 31 -9.69 21.22 -15.78
N VAL A 32 -9.37 22.09 -14.81
CA VAL A 32 -10.11 23.33 -14.55
C VAL A 32 -9.65 24.49 -15.44
N CYS A 33 -8.36 24.57 -15.77
CA CYS A 33 -7.81 25.75 -16.45
C CYS A 33 -6.90 25.47 -17.64
N GLY A 34 -6.70 24.20 -18.01
CA GLY A 34 -5.88 23.77 -19.13
C GLY A 34 -4.37 24.01 -18.98
N LYS A 35 -3.91 24.57 -17.85
CA LYS A 35 -2.47 24.81 -17.63
C LYS A 35 -1.76 23.58 -17.09
N HIS A 36 -0.48 23.44 -17.46
CA HIS A 36 0.35 22.35 -16.98
C HIS A 36 0.60 22.38 -15.48
N TYR A 37 0.50 21.21 -14.87
CA TYR A 37 0.96 20.93 -13.53
C TYR A 37 2.48 21.04 -13.43
N LYS A 38 2.94 21.57 -12.30
CA LYS A 38 4.37 21.64 -11.98
C LYS A 38 4.62 20.90 -10.66
N LYS A 39 5.67 20.08 -10.63
CA LYS A 39 6.03 19.28 -9.44
C LYS A 39 6.37 20.19 -8.26
N VAL A 40 5.84 19.89 -7.08
CA VAL A 40 6.03 20.72 -5.88
C VAL A 40 7.51 20.84 -5.50
N CYS A 41 8.29 19.77 -5.66
CA CYS A 41 9.74 19.77 -5.45
C CYS A 41 10.46 20.84 -6.29
N THR A 42 10.00 21.12 -7.51
CA THR A 42 10.63 22.14 -8.37
C THR A 42 10.40 23.55 -7.84
N PHE A 43 9.26 23.79 -7.18
CA PHE A 43 8.98 25.08 -6.55
C PHE A 43 9.83 25.32 -5.31
N VAL A 44 10.03 24.30 -4.50
CA VAL A 44 10.89 24.41 -3.32
C VAL A 44 12.34 24.63 -3.76
N LYS A 45 12.85 23.87 -4.73
CA LYS A 45 14.19 24.08 -5.29
C LYS A 45 14.38 25.49 -5.86
N LYS A 46 13.43 25.99 -6.64
CA LYS A 46 13.51 27.35 -7.19
C LYS A 46 13.47 28.42 -6.11
N SER A 47 12.60 28.26 -5.10
CA SER A 47 12.54 29.17 -3.96
C SER A 47 13.86 29.18 -3.18
N PHE A 48 14.44 28.01 -2.98
CA PHE A 48 15.72 27.83 -2.30
C PHE A 48 16.87 28.50 -3.06
N ILE A 49 17.01 28.23 -4.37
CA ILE A 49 18.05 28.83 -5.21
C ILE A 49 17.90 30.36 -5.25
N LYS A 50 16.67 30.89 -5.32
CA LYS A 50 16.46 32.34 -5.28
C LYS A 50 16.92 32.96 -3.95
N ARG A 51 16.62 32.31 -2.83
CA ARG A 51 17.06 32.75 -1.51
C ARG A 51 18.59 32.75 -1.41
N LEU A 52 19.23 31.66 -1.84
CA LEU A 52 20.69 31.56 -1.95
C LEU A 52 21.28 32.74 -2.74
N MET A 53 20.75 32.97 -3.95
CA MET A 53 21.23 34.06 -4.81
C MET A 53 21.04 35.43 -4.15
N THR A 54 19.94 35.63 -3.41
CA THR A 54 19.69 36.87 -2.69
C THR A 54 20.69 37.07 -1.55
N GLU A 55 20.95 36.02 -0.75
CA GLU A 55 21.92 36.08 0.36
C GLU A 55 23.36 36.29 -0.15
N LEU A 56 23.76 35.65 -1.25
CA LEU A 56 25.05 35.89 -1.90
C LEU A 56 25.18 37.32 -2.44
N MET A 57 24.12 37.86 -3.06
CA MET A 57 24.11 39.25 -3.51
C MET A 57 24.28 40.24 -2.36
N TRP A 58 23.69 39.96 -1.20
CA TRP A 58 23.91 40.77 0.02
C TRP A 58 25.35 40.71 0.50
N ILE A 59 25.97 39.53 0.55
CA ILE A 59 27.38 39.36 0.93
C ILE A 59 28.29 40.15 -0.03
N LEU A 60 28.04 40.04 -1.34
CA LEU A 60 28.79 40.78 -2.36
C LEU A 60 28.61 42.30 -2.23
N THR A 61 27.38 42.76 -1.95
CA THR A 61 27.09 44.19 -1.77
C THR A 61 27.81 44.76 -0.54
N ILE A 62 27.76 44.04 0.59
CA ILE A 62 28.45 44.46 1.82
C ILE A 62 29.97 44.45 1.63
N THR A 63 30.51 43.41 0.97
CA THR A 63 31.95 43.32 0.65
C THR A 63 32.37 44.47 -0.28
N GLY A 64 31.57 44.76 -1.31
CA GLY A 64 31.81 45.85 -2.25
C GLY A 64 31.80 47.22 -1.58
N LEU A 65 30.82 47.47 -0.69
CA LEU A 65 30.79 48.68 0.13
C LEU A 65 32.03 48.80 1.03
N GLY A 66 32.43 47.70 1.68
CA GLY A 66 33.64 47.66 2.50
C GLY A 66 34.90 48.04 1.73
N ILE A 67 35.03 47.63 0.46
CA ILE A 67 36.16 48.00 -0.40
C ILE A 67 36.13 49.49 -0.77
N ILE A 68 34.96 50.06 -1.07
CA ILE A 68 34.83 51.48 -1.44
C ILE A 68 35.25 52.41 -0.29
N PHE A 69 34.93 52.04 0.95
CA PHE A 69 35.27 52.84 2.14
C PHE A 69 36.66 52.49 2.73
N ALA A 70 37.37 51.52 2.17
CA ALA A 70 38.66 51.08 2.72
C ALA A 70 39.83 51.96 2.25
N PRO A 71 40.79 52.28 3.14
CA PRO A 71 42.07 52.89 2.75
C PRO A 71 42.83 51.99 1.77
N ALA A 72 43.56 52.58 0.81
CA ALA A 72 44.24 51.85 -0.27
C ALA A 72 45.12 50.67 0.21
N LYS A 73 45.80 50.83 1.36
CA LYS A 73 46.67 49.80 1.96
C LYS A 73 45.91 48.61 2.57
N GLN A 74 44.61 48.74 2.83
CA GLN A 74 43.78 47.72 3.49
C GLN A 74 42.81 47.00 2.54
N THR A 75 42.68 47.47 1.30
CA THR A 75 41.78 46.90 0.28
C THR A 75 41.98 45.40 0.04
N MET A 76 43.23 44.91 0.02
CA MET A 76 43.54 43.48 -0.12
C MET A 76 43.01 42.62 1.04
N TYR A 77 42.97 43.15 2.27
CA TYR A 77 42.45 42.43 3.43
C TYR A 77 40.92 42.31 3.37
N TYR A 78 40.22 43.38 2.95
CA TYR A 78 38.76 43.32 2.79
C TYR A 78 38.34 42.40 1.64
N LEU A 79 39.08 42.39 0.53
CA LEU A 79 38.81 41.49 -0.60
C LEU A 79 39.02 40.02 -0.21
N SER A 80 40.15 39.71 0.43
CA SER A 80 40.45 38.34 0.89
C SER A 80 39.48 37.86 1.97
N GLY A 81 39.10 38.72 2.92
CA GLY A 81 38.10 38.44 3.94
C GLY A 81 36.71 38.18 3.36
N GLY A 82 36.26 38.99 2.40
CA GLY A 82 34.98 38.81 1.72
C GLY A 82 34.93 37.51 0.90
N CYS A 83 36.00 37.18 0.19
CA CYS A 83 36.13 35.91 -0.53
C CYS A 83 36.12 34.71 0.42
N ALA A 84 36.89 34.76 1.51
CA ALA A 84 36.91 33.70 2.53
C ALA A 84 35.53 33.50 3.17
N PHE A 85 34.82 34.58 3.49
CA PHE A 85 33.46 34.52 4.04
C PHE A 85 32.46 33.93 3.03
N GLY A 86 32.52 34.34 1.76
CA GLY A 86 31.68 33.80 0.70
C GLY A 86 31.91 32.30 0.48
N ILE A 87 33.17 31.86 0.43
CA ILE A 87 33.53 30.44 0.28
C ILE A 87 33.07 29.64 1.50
N SER A 88 33.35 30.13 2.71
CA SER A 88 32.89 29.52 3.98
C SER A 88 31.36 29.32 3.99
N TYR A 89 30.62 30.36 3.62
CA TYR A 89 29.16 30.29 3.55
C TYR A 89 28.67 29.23 2.55
N ILE A 90 29.27 29.15 1.35
CA ILE A 90 28.92 28.11 0.36
C ILE A 90 29.23 26.71 0.90
N VAL A 91 30.37 26.51 1.57
CA VAL A 91 30.76 25.21 2.14
C VAL A 91 29.78 24.79 3.24
N ILE A 92 29.52 25.65 4.21
CA ILE A 92 28.56 25.37 5.29
C ILE A 92 27.20 25.05 4.70
N LEU A 93 26.73 25.86 3.75
CA LEU A 93 25.44 25.63 3.14
C LEU A 93 25.40 24.31 2.40
N SER A 94 26.44 23.96 1.63
CA SER A 94 26.53 22.70 0.88
C SER A 94 26.30 21.48 1.78
N PHE A 95 26.82 21.53 3.01
CA PHE A 95 26.64 20.51 4.04
C PHE A 95 25.18 20.43 4.51
N PHE A 96 24.52 21.58 4.72
CA PHE A 96 23.14 21.65 5.22
C PHE A 96 22.04 21.69 4.14
N LEU A 97 22.38 21.76 2.85
CA LEU A 97 21.46 21.88 1.71
C LEU A 97 20.32 20.87 1.77
N LYS A 98 20.67 19.61 2.05
CA LYS A 98 19.69 18.51 2.10
C LYS A 98 18.71 18.73 3.24
N SER A 99 19.20 19.08 4.42
CA SER A 99 18.38 19.31 5.62
C SER A 99 17.44 20.49 5.46
N GLU A 100 17.96 21.64 5.00
CA GLU A 100 17.16 22.84 4.79
C GLU A 100 16.08 22.63 3.73
N TYR A 101 16.41 21.94 2.63
CA TYR A 101 15.45 21.59 1.59
C TYR A 101 14.26 20.81 2.17
N TYR A 102 14.52 19.78 3.00
CA TYR A 102 13.46 19.00 3.63
C TYR A 102 12.66 19.83 4.64
N CYS A 103 13.31 20.69 5.41
CA CYS A 103 12.64 21.58 6.36
C CYS A 103 11.69 22.55 5.65
N GLN A 104 12.14 23.22 4.57
CA GLN A 104 11.32 24.13 3.78
C GLN A 104 10.18 23.40 3.07
N LEU A 105 10.44 22.22 2.52
CA LEU A 105 9.40 21.38 1.91
C LEU A 105 8.33 21.00 2.93
N LYS A 106 8.74 20.56 4.13
CA LYS A 106 7.82 20.21 5.23
C LYS A 106 6.97 21.41 5.65
N LYS A 107 7.57 22.59 5.81
CA LYS A 107 6.85 23.83 6.14
C LYS A 107 5.80 24.17 5.08
N ARG A 108 6.15 24.11 3.79
CA ARG A 108 5.20 24.36 2.70
C ARG A 108 4.07 23.33 2.66
N LEU A 109 4.39 22.03 2.74
CA LEU A 109 3.38 20.97 2.72
C LEU A 109 2.40 21.07 3.90
N ARG A 110 2.87 21.47 5.09
CA ARG A 110 1.98 21.73 6.23
C ARG A 110 1.07 22.93 6.00
N LYS A 111 1.61 24.03 5.48
CA LYS A 111 0.83 25.24 5.17
C LYS A 111 -0.26 24.94 4.15
N ASP A 112 0.06 24.14 3.14
CA ASP A 112 -0.83 23.83 2.02
C ASP A 112 -1.63 22.54 2.22
N LEU A 113 -1.61 21.93 3.42
CA LEU A 113 -2.23 20.63 3.67
C LEU A 113 -3.73 20.62 3.31
N ARG A 114 -4.46 21.68 3.64
CA ARG A 114 -5.89 21.81 3.30
C ARG A 114 -6.12 21.86 1.79
N ASN A 115 -5.26 22.58 1.06
CA ASN A 115 -5.33 22.66 -0.40
C ASN A 115 -4.95 21.34 -1.07
N ILE A 116 -4.01 20.59 -0.49
CA ILE A 116 -3.67 19.24 -0.93
C ILE A 116 -4.86 18.31 -0.74
N GLN A 117 -5.48 18.31 0.45
CA GLN A 117 -6.67 17.50 0.73
C GLN A 117 -7.83 17.86 -0.21
N ALA A 118 -8.09 19.15 -0.45
CA ALA A 118 -9.13 19.60 -1.38
C ALA A 118 -8.83 19.15 -2.82
N GLY A 119 -7.57 19.24 -3.27
CA GLY A 119 -7.15 18.76 -4.59
C GLY A 119 -7.36 17.25 -4.78
N ILE A 120 -7.03 16.46 -3.75
CA ILE A 120 -7.22 15.00 -3.76
C ILE A 120 -8.71 14.64 -3.74
N ARG A 121 -9.52 15.34 -2.93
CA ARG A 121 -10.98 15.15 -2.91
C ARG A 121 -11.57 15.41 -4.29
N PHE A 122 -11.20 16.52 -4.92
CA PHE A 122 -11.62 16.83 -6.28
C PHE A 122 -11.21 15.74 -7.29
N ASP A 123 -9.97 15.25 -7.23
CA ASP A 123 -9.54 14.14 -8.11
C ASP A 123 -10.35 12.86 -7.86
N SER A 124 -10.77 12.64 -6.61
CA SER A 124 -11.65 11.52 -6.24
C SER A 124 -13.07 11.69 -6.76
N ASP A 125 -13.62 12.90 -6.68
CA ASP A 125 -14.98 13.21 -7.16
C ASP A 125 -15.03 13.16 -8.70
N LEU A 126 -13.95 13.57 -9.37
CA LEU A 126 -13.77 13.39 -10.82
C LEU A 126 -13.79 11.91 -11.21
N ALA A 127 -13.07 11.06 -10.47
CA ALA A 127 -13.10 9.62 -10.71
C ALA A 127 -14.50 9.03 -10.46
N GLU A 128 -15.23 9.52 -9.46
CA GLU A 128 -16.61 9.11 -9.23
C GLU A 128 -17.55 9.50 -10.38
N ALA A 129 -17.39 10.70 -10.94
CA ALA A 129 -18.14 11.13 -12.13
C ALA A 129 -17.85 10.21 -13.33
N GLU A 130 -16.59 9.83 -13.55
CA GLU A 130 -16.22 8.91 -14.62
C GLU A 130 -16.84 7.52 -14.49
N VAL A 131 -17.00 7.01 -13.26
CA VAL A 131 -17.76 5.77 -13.03
C VAL A 131 -19.21 5.91 -13.49
N LYS A 132 -19.84 7.07 -13.23
CA LYS A 132 -21.23 7.34 -13.66
C LYS A 132 -21.34 7.44 -15.18
N GLU A 133 -20.29 7.92 -15.84
CA GLU A 133 -20.18 7.97 -17.31
C GLU A 133 -19.82 6.62 -17.97
N GLY A 134 -19.61 5.55 -17.19
CA GLY A 134 -19.23 4.22 -17.70
C GLY A 134 -17.74 4.03 -17.94
N LYS A 135 -16.89 5.02 -17.64
CA LYS A 135 -15.42 4.97 -17.72
C LYS A 135 -14.81 4.33 -16.47
N VAL A 136 -15.18 3.08 -16.22
CA VAL A 136 -14.91 2.35 -14.97
C VAL A 136 -13.41 2.00 -14.82
N GLU A 137 -12.73 1.67 -15.92
CA GLU A 137 -11.30 1.32 -15.89
C GLU A 137 -10.43 2.56 -15.58
N GLU A 138 -10.74 3.71 -16.20
CA GLU A 138 -10.05 4.99 -15.99
C GLU A 138 -10.25 5.51 -14.57
N ALA A 139 -11.49 5.47 -14.07
CA ALA A 139 -11.80 5.86 -12.71
C ALA A 139 -11.04 5.02 -11.68
N TYR A 140 -10.92 3.71 -11.93
CA TYR A 140 -10.12 2.86 -11.06
C TYR A 140 -8.65 3.31 -11.04
N GLU A 141 -8.03 3.53 -12.20
CA GLU A 141 -6.61 3.89 -12.25
C GLU A 141 -6.34 5.21 -11.52
N LYS A 142 -7.27 6.17 -11.58
CA LYS A 142 -7.21 7.39 -10.76
C LYS A 142 -7.24 7.09 -9.27
N TRP A 143 -8.18 6.27 -8.79
CA TRP A 143 -8.18 5.88 -7.38
C TRP A 143 -6.95 5.06 -7.00
N ARG A 144 -6.39 4.25 -7.89
CA ARG A 144 -5.14 3.52 -7.67
C ARG A 144 -4.00 4.48 -7.39
N GLU A 145 -3.85 5.50 -8.23
CA GLU A 145 -2.82 6.54 -8.07
C GLU A 145 -3.02 7.36 -6.79
N ILE A 146 -4.27 7.67 -6.44
CA ILE A 146 -4.61 8.29 -5.15
C ILE A 146 -4.21 7.35 -4.00
N GLY A 147 -4.52 6.05 -4.08
CA GLY A 147 -4.22 5.05 -3.06
C GLY A 147 -2.73 4.78 -2.86
N GLU A 148 -1.90 5.03 -3.87
CA GLU A 148 -0.43 5.00 -3.71
C GLU A 148 0.11 6.17 -2.88
N PHE A 149 -0.69 7.21 -2.66
CA PHE A 149 -0.31 8.40 -1.91
C PHE A 149 -1.10 8.56 -0.60
N VAL A 150 -2.39 8.20 -0.59
CA VAL A 150 -3.30 8.28 0.56
C VAL A 150 -3.76 6.88 0.95
N PHE A 151 -3.25 6.39 2.07
CA PHE A 151 -3.74 5.16 2.70
C PHE A 151 -4.97 5.49 3.53
N SER A 152 -6.16 5.34 2.94
CA SER A 152 -7.44 5.55 3.62
C SER A 152 -8.43 4.47 3.20
N ASP A 153 -9.22 3.99 4.15
CA ASP A 153 -10.24 2.98 3.87
C ASP A 153 -11.31 3.50 2.90
N ALA A 154 -11.63 4.79 2.92
CA ALA A 154 -12.55 5.37 1.94
C ALA A 154 -12.03 5.19 0.50
N VAL A 155 -10.72 5.29 0.28
CA VAL A 155 -10.11 5.05 -1.05
C VAL A 155 -10.13 3.57 -1.38
N LYS A 156 -9.80 2.69 -0.42
CA LYS A 156 -9.84 1.23 -0.62
C LYS A 156 -11.25 0.75 -0.99
N ILE A 157 -12.27 1.19 -0.26
CA ILE A 157 -13.68 0.83 -0.50
C ILE A 157 -14.12 1.29 -1.90
N ARG A 158 -13.78 2.52 -2.30
CA ARG A 158 -14.05 3.01 -3.67
C ARG A 158 -13.36 2.17 -4.74
N GLN A 159 -12.08 1.85 -4.55
CA GLN A 159 -11.32 0.98 -5.46
C GLN A 159 -11.98 -0.40 -5.62
N VAL A 160 -12.38 -1.00 -4.50
CA VAL A 160 -13.00 -2.33 -4.44
C VAL A 160 -14.37 -2.33 -5.12
N ARG A 161 -15.21 -1.33 -4.85
CA ARG A 161 -16.53 -1.18 -5.48
C ARG A 161 -16.43 -1.19 -7.01
N VAL A 162 -15.41 -0.53 -7.54
CA VAL A 162 -15.17 -0.42 -8.98
C VAL A 162 -14.58 -1.69 -9.55
N LEU A 163 -13.66 -2.30 -8.80
CA LEU A 163 -13.14 -3.63 -9.09
C LEU A 163 -14.25 -4.69 -9.22
N ASN A 164 -15.29 -4.63 -8.39
CA ASN A 164 -16.44 -5.52 -8.49
C ASN A 164 -17.23 -5.36 -9.80
N LYS A 165 -17.17 -4.20 -10.46
CA LYS A 165 -17.81 -3.96 -11.76
C LYS A 165 -16.94 -4.37 -12.95
N LEU A 166 -15.63 -4.44 -12.77
CA LEU A 166 -14.70 -4.79 -13.84
C LEU A 166 -14.59 -6.31 -14.04
N PRO A 167 -14.41 -6.76 -15.29
CA PRO A 167 -14.08 -8.15 -15.57
C PRO A 167 -12.69 -8.47 -14.99
N LEU A 168 -12.57 -9.67 -14.44
CA LEU A 168 -11.31 -10.16 -13.88
C LEU A 168 -10.41 -10.63 -15.01
N LYS A 169 -9.65 -9.70 -15.60
CA LYS A 169 -8.62 -10.01 -16.62
C LYS A 169 -7.32 -10.47 -15.94
N ASN A 170 -6.63 -11.45 -16.56
CA ASN A 170 -5.36 -12.06 -16.12
C ASN A 170 -4.14 -11.12 -16.02
N GLY A 171 -4.34 -9.79 -16.05
CA GLY A 171 -3.30 -8.78 -15.79
C GLY A 171 -3.75 -7.69 -14.81
N LEU A 172 -5.03 -7.69 -14.40
CA LEU A 172 -5.60 -6.78 -13.41
C LEU A 172 -5.39 -7.29 -11.98
N GLU A 173 -4.28 -7.97 -11.77
CA GLU A 173 -4.06 -8.86 -10.64
C GLU A 173 -3.42 -8.04 -9.53
N ARG A 174 -4.27 -7.29 -8.85
CA ARG A 174 -3.89 -6.32 -7.82
C ARG A 174 -3.59 -7.03 -6.51
N GLU A 175 -2.63 -6.50 -5.75
CA GLU A 175 -2.34 -6.94 -4.37
C GLU A 175 -3.57 -6.70 -3.49
N LEU A 176 -4.38 -7.74 -3.30
CA LEU A 176 -5.57 -7.73 -2.44
C LEU A 176 -5.25 -7.23 -1.03
N GLU A 177 -4.03 -7.50 -0.57
CA GLU A 177 -3.54 -7.06 0.74
C GLU A 177 -3.59 -5.54 0.95
N ARG A 178 -3.37 -4.73 -0.09
CA ARG A 178 -3.45 -3.26 0.03
C ARG A 178 -4.89 -2.75 0.13
N LEU A 179 -5.85 -3.55 -0.31
CA LEU A 179 -7.26 -3.22 -0.36
C LEU A 179 -8.01 -3.63 0.91
N ILE A 180 -7.36 -4.35 1.84
CA ILE A 180 -7.97 -4.77 3.10
C ILE A 180 -8.37 -3.51 3.91
N PRO A 181 -9.67 -3.28 4.16
CA PRO A 181 -10.13 -2.19 5.01
C PRO A 181 -9.94 -2.55 6.49
N SER A 182 -9.98 -1.56 7.38
CA SER A 182 -9.87 -1.80 8.82
C SER A 182 -11.15 -2.36 9.44
N SER A 183 -12.30 -1.95 8.91
CA SER A 183 -13.64 -2.38 9.33
C SER A 183 -14.24 -3.37 8.32
N TYR A 184 -15.35 -4.01 8.70
CA TYR A 184 -16.12 -4.86 7.79
C TYR A 184 -16.61 -4.04 6.58
N ASP A 185 -16.31 -4.53 5.38
CA ASP A 185 -16.81 -3.97 4.13
C ASP A 185 -17.32 -5.09 3.22
N ARG A 186 -18.62 -5.06 2.93
CA ARG A 186 -19.29 -6.08 2.12
C ARG A 186 -18.74 -6.14 0.69
N ASP A 187 -18.42 -4.98 0.10
CA ASP A 187 -17.86 -4.91 -1.25
C ASP A 187 -16.48 -5.60 -1.31
N PHE A 188 -15.65 -5.44 -0.27
CA PHE A 188 -14.35 -6.11 -0.15
C PHE A 188 -14.50 -7.61 -0.02
N VAL A 189 -15.40 -8.09 0.83
CA VAL A 189 -15.66 -9.53 0.97
C VAL A 189 -16.14 -10.12 -0.36
N LYS A 190 -17.08 -9.46 -1.03
CA LYS A 190 -17.56 -9.88 -2.36
C LYS A 190 -16.40 -10.01 -3.36
N TYR A 191 -15.50 -9.02 -3.37
CA TYR A 191 -14.33 -9.04 -4.22
C TYR A 191 -13.36 -10.18 -3.85
N ALA A 192 -13.10 -10.37 -2.57
CA ALA A 192 -12.21 -11.41 -2.05
C ALA A 192 -12.73 -12.82 -2.35
N LEU A 193 -14.02 -13.09 -2.17
CA LEU A 193 -14.67 -14.36 -2.52
C LEU A 193 -14.58 -14.64 -4.03
N ARG A 194 -14.76 -13.61 -4.85
CA ARG A 194 -14.57 -13.73 -6.30
C ARG A 194 -13.12 -14.07 -6.67
N MET A 195 -12.14 -13.52 -5.93
CA MET A 195 -10.72 -13.88 -6.06
C MET A 195 -10.39 -15.28 -5.57
N LEU A 196 -11.02 -15.73 -4.49
CA LEU A 196 -10.90 -17.09 -3.97
C LEU A 196 -11.31 -18.11 -5.03
N ASN A 197 -12.41 -17.87 -5.75
CA ASN A 197 -12.91 -18.79 -6.78
C ASN A 197 -12.01 -18.85 -8.02
N LEU A 198 -11.36 -17.75 -8.41
CA LEU A 198 -10.46 -17.75 -9.57
C LEU A 198 -9.07 -18.29 -9.25
N ASN A 199 -8.45 -17.77 -8.19
CA ASN A 199 -7.08 -18.13 -7.84
C ASN A 199 -6.82 -17.98 -6.34
N ARG A 200 -7.09 -19.07 -5.62
CA ARG A 200 -6.81 -19.22 -4.19
C ARG A 200 -5.35 -18.90 -3.81
N ALA A 201 -4.40 -19.02 -4.75
CA ALA A 201 -3.00 -18.79 -4.47
C ALA A 201 -2.67 -17.31 -4.18
N ARG A 202 -3.54 -16.39 -4.63
CA ARG A 202 -3.35 -14.94 -4.46
C ARG A 202 -3.87 -14.37 -3.16
N ILE A 203 -4.61 -15.18 -2.40
CA ILE A 203 -5.16 -14.77 -1.12
C ILE A 203 -4.06 -14.86 -0.08
N SER A 204 -3.67 -13.70 0.46
CA SER A 204 -2.64 -13.62 1.49
C SER A 204 -3.20 -14.03 2.86
N LYS A 205 -2.29 -14.41 3.76
CA LYS A 205 -2.59 -14.68 5.17
C LYS A 205 -3.41 -13.57 5.83
N LYS A 206 -3.04 -12.30 5.60
CA LYS A 206 -3.77 -11.14 6.16
C LYS A 206 -5.21 -11.06 5.64
N CYS A 207 -5.44 -11.42 4.38
CA CYS A 207 -6.78 -11.47 3.83
C CYS A 207 -7.61 -12.58 4.49
N ILE A 208 -7.03 -13.76 4.70
CA ILE A 208 -7.72 -14.86 5.40
C ILE A 208 -8.05 -14.45 6.84
N ALA A 209 -7.10 -13.86 7.56
CA ALA A 209 -7.31 -13.37 8.92
C ALA A 209 -8.45 -12.33 8.99
N TYR A 210 -8.50 -11.39 8.04
CA TYR A 210 -9.61 -10.43 7.93
C TYR A 210 -10.96 -11.13 7.75
N LEU A 211 -11.04 -12.10 6.83
CA LEU A 211 -12.28 -12.82 6.56
C LEU A 211 -12.74 -13.64 7.78
N ILE A 212 -11.83 -14.30 8.49
CA ILE A 212 -12.13 -15.05 9.71
C ILE A 212 -12.57 -14.14 10.85
N CYS A 213 -11.93 -12.96 10.98
CA CYS A 213 -12.27 -11.96 11.99
C CYS A 213 -13.73 -11.49 11.85
N TYR A 214 -14.21 -11.34 10.61
CA TYR A 214 -15.58 -10.91 10.31
C TYR A 214 -16.51 -12.06 9.90
N ARG A 215 -16.20 -13.31 10.27
CA ARG A 215 -16.95 -14.50 9.81
C ARG A 215 -18.46 -14.41 10.04
N GLY A 216 -18.91 -13.87 11.18
CA GLY A 216 -20.34 -13.72 11.47
C GLY A 216 -21.05 -12.77 10.49
N ASN A 217 -20.43 -11.64 10.14
CA ASN A 217 -20.95 -10.75 9.11
C ASN A 217 -20.94 -11.41 7.72
N ILE A 218 -19.91 -12.20 7.42
CA ILE A 218 -19.81 -12.91 6.13
C ILE A 218 -20.89 -13.98 6.00
N GLU A 219 -21.18 -14.72 7.07
CA GLU A 219 -22.23 -15.73 7.07
C GLU A 219 -23.61 -15.11 6.78
N ILE A 220 -23.90 -13.96 7.38
CA ILE A 220 -25.15 -13.21 7.15
C ILE A 220 -25.24 -12.74 5.69
N ASP A 221 -24.16 -12.16 5.15
CA ASP A 221 -24.19 -11.51 3.83
C ASP A 221 -23.98 -12.46 2.64
N PHE A 222 -23.27 -13.57 2.84
CA PHE A 222 -22.80 -14.48 1.79
C PHE A 222 -23.02 -15.97 2.10
N GLY A 223 -23.61 -16.30 3.24
CA GLY A 223 -23.93 -17.68 3.63
C GLY A 223 -22.73 -18.50 4.12
N ARG A 224 -23.04 -19.65 4.70
CA ARG A 224 -22.06 -20.58 5.28
C ARG A 224 -21.10 -21.17 4.25
N ASP A 225 -21.54 -21.38 3.01
CA ASP A 225 -20.71 -21.89 1.90
C ASP A 225 -19.47 -21.02 1.64
N SER A 226 -19.60 -19.71 1.85
CA SER A 226 -18.48 -18.77 1.72
C SER A 226 -17.41 -19.02 2.78
N LEU A 227 -17.80 -19.37 4.01
CA LEU A 227 -16.89 -19.71 5.10
C LEU A 227 -16.17 -21.04 4.82
N ILE A 228 -16.87 -22.02 4.26
CA ILE A 228 -16.27 -23.29 3.83
C ILE A 228 -15.19 -23.04 2.77
N ALA A 229 -15.45 -22.18 1.78
CA ALA A 229 -14.47 -21.81 0.76
C ALA A 229 -13.23 -21.08 1.34
N ILE A 230 -13.42 -20.29 2.40
CA ILE A 230 -12.34 -19.64 3.14
C ILE A 230 -11.52 -20.68 3.90
N ALA A 231 -12.16 -21.62 4.61
CA ALA A 231 -11.50 -22.70 5.33
C ALA A 231 -10.68 -23.59 4.38
N ASP A 232 -11.26 -23.97 3.24
CA ASP A 232 -10.59 -24.69 2.16
C ASP A 232 -9.32 -23.94 1.68
N THR A 233 -9.40 -22.61 1.54
CA THR A 233 -8.23 -21.80 1.15
C THR A 233 -7.15 -21.74 2.23
N ALA A 234 -7.51 -21.74 3.50
CA ALA A 234 -6.56 -21.79 4.61
C ALA A 234 -5.74 -23.11 4.61
N LEU A 235 -6.28 -24.21 4.09
CA LEU A 235 -5.59 -25.51 3.95
C LEU A 235 -4.47 -25.53 2.89
N ARG A 236 -4.26 -24.43 2.16
CA ARG A 236 -3.24 -24.35 1.12
C ARG A 236 -1.82 -24.49 1.68
N MET A 237 -1.51 -23.91 2.83
CA MET A 237 -0.16 -23.87 3.38
C MET A 237 -0.15 -24.28 4.84
N LYS A 238 0.84 -25.10 5.23
CA LYS A 238 1.05 -25.57 6.61
C LYS A 238 0.97 -24.45 7.66
N LEU A 239 1.65 -23.33 7.40
CA LEU A 239 1.65 -22.18 8.34
C LEU A 239 0.27 -21.56 8.53
N TYR A 240 -0.60 -21.61 7.51
CA TYR A 240 -1.96 -21.07 7.59
C TYR A 240 -2.86 -22.04 8.36
N ILE A 241 -2.65 -23.36 8.18
CA ILE A 241 -3.37 -24.39 8.93
C ILE A 241 -3.12 -24.25 10.43
N LEU A 242 -1.86 -24.06 10.82
CA LEU A 242 -1.50 -23.90 12.23
C LEU A 242 -2.11 -22.63 12.84
N GLU A 243 -2.11 -21.54 12.10
CA GLU A 243 -2.65 -20.26 12.58
C GLU A 243 -4.18 -20.23 12.67
N PHE A 244 -4.87 -20.87 11.72
CA PHE A 244 -6.33 -20.84 11.61
C PHE A 244 -6.96 -22.19 12.00
N SER A 245 -6.30 -22.96 12.87
CA SER A 245 -6.68 -24.33 13.22
C SER A 245 -8.10 -24.43 13.79
N SER A 246 -8.45 -23.56 14.75
CA SER A 246 -9.80 -23.53 15.34
C SER A 246 -10.89 -23.21 14.32
N PHE A 247 -10.61 -22.30 13.37
CA PHE A 247 -11.56 -21.97 12.31
C PHE A 247 -11.72 -23.12 11.31
N ILE A 248 -10.63 -23.81 10.95
CA ILE A 248 -10.70 -24.98 10.06
C ILE A 248 -11.47 -26.12 10.72
N GLU A 249 -11.30 -26.31 12.03
CA GLU A 249 -11.99 -27.34 12.80
C GLU A 249 -13.51 -27.17 12.77
N GLU A 250 -14.01 -25.93 12.81
CA GLU A 250 -15.44 -25.60 12.74
C GLU A 250 -16.12 -26.09 11.44
N PHE A 251 -15.38 -26.08 10.32
CA PHE A 251 -15.90 -26.46 9.00
C PHE A 251 -15.38 -27.83 8.53
N LEU A 252 -14.74 -28.60 9.42
CA LEU A 252 -14.03 -29.82 9.05
C LEU A 252 -14.94 -30.86 8.38
N GLU A 253 -16.19 -31.00 8.83
CA GLU A 253 -17.17 -31.93 8.27
C GLU A 253 -17.66 -31.52 6.88
N ASP A 254 -17.63 -30.22 6.59
CA ASP A 254 -18.12 -29.62 5.34
C ASP A 254 -17.02 -29.55 4.27
N LEU A 255 -15.78 -29.92 4.60
CA LEU A 255 -14.65 -29.85 3.66
C LEU A 255 -14.74 -30.91 2.55
N PRO A 256 -14.35 -30.57 1.31
CA PRO A 256 -14.20 -31.54 0.25
C PRO A 256 -13.19 -32.64 0.62
N LYS A 257 -13.48 -33.88 0.18
CA LYS A 257 -12.66 -35.07 0.45
C LYS A 257 -11.18 -34.86 0.11
N GLU A 258 -10.87 -34.23 -1.02
CA GLU A 258 -9.51 -33.98 -1.48
C GLU A 258 -8.75 -33.05 -0.52
N ARG A 259 -9.46 -32.11 0.09
CA ARG A 259 -8.90 -31.14 1.04
C ARG A 259 -8.68 -31.78 2.40
N LEU A 260 -9.61 -32.64 2.82
CA LEU A 260 -9.43 -33.47 4.00
C LEU A 260 -8.21 -34.41 3.84
N LEU A 261 -8.05 -35.07 2.69
CA LEU A 261 -6.86 -35.87 2.37
C LEU A 261 -5.57 -35.07 2.47
N ARG A 262 -5.56 -33.83 1.98
CA ARG A 262 -4.41 -32.93 2.08
C ARG A 262 -4.10 -32.58 3.54
N LEU A 263 -5.11 -32.29 4.35
CA LEU A 263 -4.94 -32.02 5.78
C LEU A 263 -4.36 -33.24 6.51
N CYS A 264 -4.90 -34.43 6.26
CA CYS A 264 -4.35 -35.68 6.80
C CYS A 264 -2.89 -35.87 6.40
N SER A 265 -2.56 -35.67 5.12
CA SER A 265 -1.18 -35.76 4.65
C SER A 265 -0.26 -34.79 5.39
N MET A 266 -0.67 -33.53 5.56
CA MET A 266 0.14 -32.52 6.26
C MET A 266 0.40 -32.89 7.73
N ILE A 267 -0.62 -33.38 8.43
CA ILE A 267 -0.51 -33.82 9.83
C ILE A 267 0.47 -34.99 9.97
N HIS A 268 0.42 -35.96 9.05
CA HIS A 268 1.30 -37.13 9.08
C HIS A 268 2.73 -36.81 8.65
N THR A 269 2.93 -35.88 7.71
CA THR A 269 4.27 -35.45 7.28
C THR A 269 5.00 -34.68 8.38
N TYR A 270 4.29 -33.97 9.27
CA TYR A 270 4.90 -33.21 10.36
C TYR A 270 4.30 -33.58 11.72
N PRO A 271 4.56 -34.80 12.23
CA PRO A 271 3.90 -35.30 13.42
C PRO A 271 4.31 -34.58 14.71
N HIS A 272 5.51 -33.98 14.74
CA HIS A 272 6.08 -33.29 15.90
C HIS A 272 5.57 -31.86 16.12
N HIS A 273 4.72 -31.34 15.24
CA HIS A 273 4.13 -30.01 15.45
C HIS A 273 2.88 -30.06 16.31
N GLU A 274 2.65 -28.97 17.02
CA GLU A 274 1.44 -28.76 17.80
C GLU A 274 0.29 -28.38 16.86
N TRP A 275 -0.46 -29.40 16.44
CA TRP A 275 -1.68 -29.25 15.65
C TRP A 275 -2.92 -28.96 16.50
N GLY A 276 -2.78 -28.91 17.83
CA GLY A 276 -3.89 -28.74 18.77
C GLY A 276 -4.99 -29.81 18.60
N SER A 277 -6.24 -29.39 18.82
CA SER A 277 -7.45 -30.22 18.65
C SER A 277 -7.68 -30.66 17.21
N LEU A 278 -7.19 -29.91 16.22
CA LEU A 278 -7.42 -30.18 14.80
C LEU A 278 -6.96 -31.58 14.38
N LYS A 279 -5.82 -32.07 14.91
CA LYS A 279 -5.33 -33.43 14.64
C LYS A 279 -6.31 -34.50 15.13
N MET A 280 -6.80 -34.35 16.36
CA MET A 280 -7.75 -35.29 16.96
C MET A 280 -9.07 -35.29 16.21
N SER A 281 -9.62 -34.11 15.92
CA SER A 281 -10.90 -33.95 15.22
C SER A 281 -10.83 -34.46 13.77
N THR A 282 -9.74 -34.17 13.06
CA THR A 282 -9.49 -34.74 11.71
C THR A 282 -9.46 -36.25 11.74
N THR A 283 -8.76 -36.83 12.72
CA THR A 283 -8.64 -38.29 12.84
C THR A 283 -9.99 -38.94 13.15
N ARG A 284 -10.75 -38.38 14.10
CA ARG A 284 -12.10 -38.86 14.45
C ARG A 284 -13.05 -38.79 13.27
N LEU A 285 -13.01 -37.70 12.50
CA LEU A 285 -13.85 -37.55 11.30
C LEU A 285 -13.52 -38.62 10.25
N VAL A 286 -12.22 -38.86 10.01
CA VAL A 286 -11.77 -39.89 9.05
C VAL A 286 -12.16 -41.29 9.50
N GLU A 287 -12.01 -41.62 10.78
CA GLU A 287 -12.45 -42.90 11.35
C GLU A 287 -13.97 -43.10 11.22
N ARG A 288 -14.75 -42.05 11.49
CA ARG A 288 -16.22 -42.10 11.44
C ARG A 288 -16.76 -42.22 10.01
N ASN A 289 -16.24 -41.42 9.07
CA ASN A 289 -16.84 -41.22 7.76
C ASN A 289 -16.08 -41.90 6.60
N TYR A 290 -14.79 -42.25 6.78
CA TYR A 290 -13.90 -42.70 5.70
C TYR A 290 -13.08 -43.95 6.03
N SER A 291 -13.48 -44.73 7.04
CA SER A 291 -12.77 -45.94 7.49
C SER A 291 -12.55 -46.99 6.40
N TYR A 292 -13.48 -47.11 5.45
CA TYR A 292 -13.40 -48.06 4.34
C TYR A 292 -12.75 -47.47 3.08
N ASP A 293 -12.40 -46.18 3.07
CA ASP A 293 -11.84 -45.50 1.89
C ASP A 293 -10.34 -45.78 1.74
N PRO A 294 -9.89 -46.35 0.60
CA PRO A 294 -8.48 -46.72 0.41
C PRO A 294 -7.52 -45.53 0.49
N ASN A 295 -7.96 -44.32 0.15
CA ASN A 295 -7.10 -43.12 0.20
C ASN A 295 -6.76 -42.70 1.64
N PHE A 296 -7.62 -43.06 2.60
CA PHE A 296 -7.46 -42.72 4.01
C PHE A 296 -6.87 -43.86 4.84
N LYS A 297 -6.93 -45.12 4.38
CA LYS A 297 -6.37 -46.29 5.09
C LYS A 297 -4.92 -46.12 5.53
N ARG A 298 -4.06 -45.58 4.66
CA ARG A 298 -2.64 -45.31 4.97
C ARG A 298 -2.42 -44.45 6.22
N PHE A 299 -3.34 -43.54 6.52
CA PHE A 299 -3.27 -42.65 7.68
C PHE A 299 -3.79 -43.34 8.94
N LEU A 300 -4.82 -44.18 8.80
CA LEU A 300 -5.41 -44.93 9.91
C LEU A 300 -4.48 -46.05 10.42
N GLU A 301 -3.74 -46.71 9.53
CA GLU A 301 -2.79 -47.78 9.88
C GLU A 301 -1.55 -47.22 10.61
N GLN A 302 -1.05 -46.06 10.18
CA GLN A 302 0.10 -45.40 10.80
C GLN A 302 -0.18 -44.90 12.23
N LYS A 303 -1.45 -44.56 12.54
CA LYS A 303 -1.89 -44.28 13.90
C LYS A 303 -1.82 -45.50 14.81
N LYS A 304 -2.27 -46.68 14.34
CA LYS A 304 -2.22 -47.91 15.13
C LYS A 304 -0.79 -48.27 15.53
N LEU A 305 0.17 -48.06 14.63
CA LEU A 305 1.59 -48.29 14.89
C LEU A 305 2.18 -47.31 15.91
N SER A 306 1.70 -46.07 15.96
CA SER A 306 2.19 -45.03 16.90
C SER A 306 1.48 -45.03 18.25
N SER A 307 0.32 -45.70 18.40
CA SER A 307 -0.33 -45.93 19.70
C SER A 307 0.16 -47.18 20.43
N HIS A 308 0.94 -48.03 19.76
CA HIS A 308 1.53 -49.25 20.32
C HIS A 308 3.04 -49.13 20.64
N ALA A 309 3.61 -47.94 20.45
CA ALA A 309 4.98 -47.58 20.83
C ALA A 309 4.96 -46.53 21.94
#